data_AF-A0A958KJK2-F1
#
_entry.id   AF-A0A958KJK2-F1
#
_cell.length_a   1.000
_cell.length_b   1.000
_cell.length_c   1.000
_cell.angle_alpha   90.00
_cell.angle_beta   90.00
_cell.angle_gamma   90.00
#
_symmetry.space_group_name_H-M   'P 1'
#
loop_
_entity.id
_entity.type
_entity.pdbx_description
1 polymer ?
#
loop_
_entity_poly.entity_id
_entity_poly.type
_entity_poly.pdbx_seq_one_letter_code
_entity_poly.pdbx_strand_id
1 'polypeptide(L)'
;MLQEAFHPPLLYLLPIQFFWIFGPSEFTAAMAVSTPALMALMLATYYCASAVCSSRTSALAAILTASYPLIFGTSRSFLMDLPVAAASILSIAFLLRSDSLRNWKFVAGFVVSAAFGLWIKESFILYSGVPFILYLAEACLSDSEHRPAIFVRAAAALAIVCLLASPAYLSLFTQFGLFFEAATIGGKIGFPTVFSWDGLTLYFRQMSETMSPVLFVVFSVSFFICAFRRRVGFMLLWFVLTYVVLSLLQVKISRYLMPVFPVAAIITVEGLALFKQSFPFAGRVALLSTFVFCLVQFVVVSFATGPIIGADAFIPKERLGIWQFTKQCSAI
;
A
#
# COMPACT_ATOMS: atom_id res chain seq x y z
N MET A 1 21.65 -11.98 4.85
CA MET A 1 22.47 -11.56 3.69
C MET A 1 21.97 -12.10 2.36
N LEU A 2 21.62 -13.40 2.18
CA LEU A 2 21.15 -13.90 0.88
C LEU A 2 19.74 -13.42 0.42
N GLN A 3 18.86 -13.01 1.34
CA GLN A 3 17.53 -12.50 0.97
C GLN A 3 17.53 -11.05 0.44
N GLU A 4 18.58 -10.28 0.69
CA GLU A 4 18.62 -8.84 0.35
C GLU A 4 18.99 -8.60 -1.13
N ALA A 5 19.56 -9.60 -1.81
CA ALA A 5 19.98 -9.50 -3.21
C ALA A 5 18.81 -9.50 -4.22
N PHE A 6 17.61 -9.89 -3.80
CA PHE A 6 16.45 -10.10 -4.68
C PHE A 6 15.58 -8.85 -4.90
N HIS A 7 15.93 -7.71 -4.31
CA HIS A 7 15.14 -6.49 -4.44
C HIS A 7 15.88 -5.41 -5.23
N PRO A 8 15.14 -4.56 -5.96
CA PRO A 8 15.68 -3.35 -6.58
C PRO A 8 16.51 -2.50 -5.59
N PRO A 9 17.60 -1.87 -6.05
CA PRO A 9 18.64 -1.34 -5.16
C PRO A 9 18.25 -0.07 -4.41
N LEU A 10 17.20 0.65 -4.83
CA LEU A 10 16.95 2.01 -4.39
C LEU A 10 16.80 2.15 -2.87
N LEU A 11 16.07 1.22 -2.24
CA LEU A 11 15.85 1.25 -0.80
C LEU A 11 17.17 1.27 -0.02
N TYR A 12 18.16 0.50 -0.48
CA TYR A 12 19.46 0.39 0.16
C TYR A 12 20.37 1.57 -0.12
N LEU A 13 20.16 2.28 -1.22
CA LEU A 13 20.91 3.49 -1.59
C LEU A 13 20.47 4.71 -0.80
N LEU A 14 19.17 4.85 -0.52
CA LEU A 14 18.59 6.00 0.18
C LEU A 14 19.25 6.32 1.55
N PRO A 15 19.51 5.35 2.45
CA PRO A 15 20.09 5.64 3.75
C PRO A 15 21.61 5.89 3.70
N ILE A 16 22.31 5.56 2.60
CA ILE A 16 23.78 5.65 2.53
C ILE A 16 24.25 7.06 2.91
N GLN A 17 23.68 8.09 2.30
CA GLN A 17 24.01 9.49 2.61
C GLN A 17 23.81 9.88 4.09
N PHE A 18 22.83 9.26 4.76
CA PHE A 18 22.58 9.48 6.19
C PHE A 18 23.55 8.70 7.07
N PHE A 19 24.01 7.53 6.63
CA PHE A 19 25.05 6.78 7.33
C PHE A 19 26.38 7.53 7.38
N TRP A 20 26.71 8.33 6.35
CA TRP A 20 27.90 9.18 6.38
C TRP A 20 27.84 10.28 7.47
N ILE A 21 26.64 10.74 7.82
CA ILE A 21 26.44 11.87 8.75
C ILE A 21 26.19 11.37 10.17
N PHE A 22 25.33 10.36 10.34
CA PHE A 22 24.83 9.89 11.64
C PHE A 22 25.36 8.51 12.04
N GLY A 23 26.17 7.89 11.19
CA GLY A 23 26.66 6.53 11.38
C GLY A 23 25.65 5.44 10.97
N PRO A 24 26.13 4.22 10.66
CA PRO A 24 25.27 3.10 10.31
C PRO A 24 24.52 2.59 11.53
N SER A 25 23.20 2.76 11.53
CA SER A 25 22.31 2.17 12.53
C SER A 25 20.92 1.92 11.94
N GLU A 26 20.15 1.00 12.52
CA GLU A 26 18.76 0.76 12.12
C GLU A 26 17.91 2.03 12.27
N PHE A 27 18.16 2.79 13.33
CA PHE A 27 17.51 4.07 13.58
C PHE A 27 17.80 5.07 12.44
N THR A 28 19.06 5.21 12.03
CA THR A 28 19.46 6.07 10.91
C THR A 28 18.76 5.64 9.61
N ALA A 29 18.71 4.33 9.35
CA ALA A 29 18.06 3.79 8.15
C ALA A 29 16.55 4.06 8.13
N ALA A 30 15.86 3.80 9.25
CA ALA A 30 14.44 4.06 9.39
C ALA A 30 14.12 5.56 9.29
N MET A 31 14.93 6.43 9.92
CA MET A 31 14.77 7.87 9.79
C MET A 31 14.97 8.37 8.36
N ALA A 32 15.94 7.80 7.62
CA ALA A 32 16.25 8.20 6.26
C ALA A 32 15.17 7.80 5.25
N VAL A 33 14.47 6.69 5.48
CA VAL A 33 13.54 6.11 4.50
C VAL A 33 12.10 6.14 4.97
N SER A 34 11.82 5.60 6.15
CA SER A 34 10.46 5.36 6.62
C SER A 34 9.76 6.64 7.07
N THR A 35 10.48 7.58 7.69
CA THR A 35 9.90 8.89 8.07
C THR A 35 9.51 9.73 6.85
N PRO A 36 10.38 9.94 5.84
CA PRO A 36 9.98 10.59 4.59
C PRO A 36 8.88 9.82 3.85
N ALA A 37 8.91 8.49 3.85
CA ALA A 37 7.88 7.67 3.23
C ALA A 37 6.50 7.83 3.88
N LEU A 38 6.44 7.94 5.22
CA LEU A 38 5.18 8.24 5.93
C LEU A 38 4.62 9.60 5.51
N MET A 39 5.48 10.63 5.46
CA MET A 39 5.06 11.97 5.04
C MET A 39 4.60 11.98 3.58
N ALA A 40 5.33 11.30 2.69
CA ALA A 40 4.94 11.12 1.30
C ALA A 40 3.61 10.37 1.17
N LEU A 41 3.39 9.32 1.97
CA LEU A 41 2.14 8.56 2.01
C LEU A 41 0.96 9.44 2.41
N MET A 42 1.11 10.27 3.44
CA MET A 42 0.07 11.20 3.89
C MET A 42 -0.26 12.23 2.79
N LEU A 43 0.76 12.86 2.21
CA LEU A 43 0.59 13.85 1.15
C LEU A 43 -0.04 13.23 -0.10
N ALA A 44 0.41 12.04 -0.50
CA ALA A 44 -0.14 11.33 -1.63
C ALA A 44 -1.57 10.85 -1.38
N THR A 45 -1.89 10.42 -0.15
CA THR A 45 -3.28 10.11 0.26
C THR A 45 -4.16 11.35 0.14
N TYR A 46 -3.74 12.50 0.68
CA TYR A 46 -4.47 13.77 0.56
C TYR A 46 -4.69 14.15 -0.92
N TYR A 47 -3.63 14.03 -1.71
CA TYR A 47 -3.64 14.39 -3.13
C TYR A 47 -4.57 13.49 -3.95
N CYS A 48 -4.59 12.18 -3.67
CA CYS A 48 -5.52 11.22 -4.26
C CYS A 48 -6.96 11.51 -3.80
N ALA A 49 -7.17 11.64 -2.49
CA ALA A 49 -8.48 11.88 -1.90
C ALA A 49 -9.13 13.15 -2.43
N SER A 50 -8.36 14.22 -2.62
CA SER A 50 -8.86 15.50 -3.14
C SER A 50 -9.33 15.45 -4.60
N ALA A 51 -9.06 14.36 -5.34
CA ALA A 51 -9.67 14.13 -6.65
C ALA A 51 -11.14 13.70 -6.55
N VAL A 52 -11.55 13.12 -5.41
CA VAL A 52 -12.90 12.53 -5.23
C VAL A 52 -13.69 13.13 -4.07
N CYS A 53 -13.02 13.66 -3.05
CA CYS A 53 -13.57 14.16 -1.80
C CYS A 53 -13.34 15.69 -1.62
N SER A 54 -13.96 16.28 -0.59
CA SER A 54 -13.68 17.67 -0.19
C SER A 54 -12.31 17.82 0.49
N SER A 55 -11.72 19.03 0.51
CA SER A 55 -10.40 19.27 1.12
C SER A 55 -10.31 18.83 2.59
N ARG A 56 -11.35 19.10 3.41
CA ARG A 56 -11.37 18.70 4.83
C ARG A 56 -11.41 17.17 5.00
N THR A 57 -12.21 16.48 4.18
CA THR A 57 -12.27 15.01 4.18
C THR A 57 -10.95 14.41 3.69
N SER A 58 -10.29 15.01 2.70
CA SER A 58 -8.98 14.56 2.22
C SER A 58 -7.90 14.69 3.28
N ALA A 59 -7.91 15.77 4.07
CA ALA A 59 -6.99 15.93 5.19
C ALA A 59 -7.22 14.86 6.26
N LEU A 60 -8.48 14.57 6.58
CA LEU A 60 -8.81 13.49 7.52
C LEU A 60 -8.39 12.12 6.98
N ALA A 61 -8.51 11.85 5.68
CA ALA A 61 -8.02 10.59 5.08
C ALA A 61 -6.51 10.41 5.30
N ALA A 62 -5.71 11.47 5.07
CA ALA A 62 -4.28 11.43 5.28
C ALA A 62 -3.91 11.17 6.76
N ILE A 63 -4.60 11.83 7.69
CA ILE A 63 -4.41 11.61 9.14
C ILE A 63 -4.79 10.18 9.52
N LEU A 64 -5.93 9.70 9.03
CA LEU A 64 -6.43 8.35 9.29
C LEU A 64 -5.44 7.29 8.78
N THR A 65 -4.90 7.44 7.57
CA THR A 65 -3.86 6.55 7.02
C THR A 65 -2.65 6.46 7.94
N ALA A 66 -2.14 7.59 8.42
CA ALA A 66 -1.01 7.63 9.34
C ALA A 66 -1.34 7.13 10.75
N SER A 67 -2.62 7.02 11.09
CA SER A 67 -3.07 6.57 12.42
C SER A 67 -3.33 5.07 12.49
N TYR A 68 -3.26 4.34 11.38
CA TYR A 68 -3.36 2.88 11.41
C TYR A 68 -2.13 2.28 12.11
N PRO A 69 -2.33 1.37 13.09
CA PRO A 69 -1.23 0.80 13.88
C PRO A 69 -0.14 0.17 13.03
N LEU A 70 -0.50 -0.51 11.94
CA LEU A 70 0.48 -1.09 11.01
C LEU A 70 1.33 -0.01 10.32
N ILE A 71 0.72 1.06 9.81
CA ILE A 71 1.42 2.13 9.08
C ILE A 71 2.37 2.87 10.03
N PHE A 72 1.88 3.26 11.20
CA PHE A 72 2.68 4.00 12.17
C PHE A 72 3.69 3.12 12.93
N GLY A 73 3.35 1.85 13.16
CA GLY A 73 4.29 0.88 13.72
C GLY A 73 5.50 0.69 12.81
N THR A 74 5.25 0.52 11.51
CA THR A 74 6.31 0.28 10.52
C THR A 74 7.02 1.54 10.02
N SER A 75 6.47 2.74 10.26
CA SER A 75 7.20 3.98 9.98
C SER A 75 8.47 4.16 10.83
N ARG A 76 8.64 3.34 11.88
CA ARG A 76 9.82 3.30 12.76
C ARG A 76 10.81 2.18 12.42
N SER A 77 10.51 1.38 11.41
CA SER A 77 11.33 0.26 10.97
C SER A 77 11.78 0.49 9.54
N PHE A 78 12.99 0.05 9.20
CA PHE A 78 13.52 0.15 7.84
C PHE A 78 12.86 -0.91 6.93
N LEU A 79 11.71 -0.58 6.36
CA LEU A 79 10.90 -1.46 5.53
C LEU A 79 10.52 -0.80 4.19
N MET A 80 10.48 -1.60 3.14
CA MET A 80 10.14 -1.17 1.78
C MET A 80 8.64 -0.96 1.55
N ASP A 81 7.77 -1.59 2.36
CA ASP A 81 6.33 -1.61 2.11
C ASP A 81 5.69 -0.21 2.23
N LEU A 82 6.22 0.64 3.12
CA LEU A 82 5.70 1.99 3.33
C LEU A 82 6.06 2.95 2.17
N PRO A 83 7.32 3.03 1.68
CA PRO A 83 7.64 3.75 0.45
C PRO A 83 6.85 3.26 -0.78
N VAL A 84 6.64 1.94 -0.91
CA VAL A 84 5.83 1.37 -2.00
C VAL A 84 4.38 1.83 -1.89
N ALA A 85 3.80 1.81 -0.69
CA ALA A 85 2.45 2.32 -0.46
C ALA A 85 2.32 3.77 -0.91
N ALA A 86 3.30 4.63 -0.57
CA ALA A 86 3.33 6.04 -0.93
C ALA A 86 3.41 6.22 -2.46
N ALA A 87 4.32 5.51 -3.11
CA ALA A 87 4.47 5.53 -4.56
C ALA A 87 3.18 5.06 -5.26
N SER A 88 2.56 3.98 -4.78
CA SER A 88 1.32 3.44 -5.35
C SER A 88 0.18 4.44 -5.31
N ILE A 89 -0.15 4.99 -4.14
CA ILE A 89 -1.26 5.96 -4.04
C ILE A 89 -0.97 7.25 -4.84
N LEU A 90 0.31 7.67 -4.92
CA LEU A 90 0.72 8.85 -5.67
C LEU A 90 0.59 8.65 -7.18
N SER A 91 1.01 7.49 -7.70
CA SER A 91 0.84 7.12 -9.10
C SER A 91 -0.62 7.15 -9.52
N ILE A 92 -1.51 6.60 -8.70
CA ILE A 92 -2.95 6.63 -9.01
C ILE A 92 -3.52 8.04 -8.88
N ALA A 93 -3.08 8.83 -7.91
CA ALA A 93 -3.49 10.23 -7.81
C ALA A 93 -3.14 11.06 -9.06
N PHE A 94 -1.98 10.79 -9.67
CA PHE A 94 -1.59 11.39 -10.94
C PHE A 94 -2.45 10.90 -12.11
N LEU A 95 -2.73 9.59 -12.19
CA LEU A 95 -3.62 9.05 -13.22
C LEU A 95 -5.01 9.68 -13.17
N LEU A 96 -5.62 9.75 -11.99
CA LEU A 96 -6.96 10.33 -11.80
C LEU A 96 -7.07 11.78 -12.25
N ARG A 97 -5.95 12.51 -12.30
CA ARG A 97 -5.90 13.91 -12.75
C ARG A 97 -5.43 14.07 -14.20
N SER A 98 -5.01 12.98 -14.84
CA SER A 98 -4.42 13.03 -16.18
C SER A 98 -5.43 13.23 -17.31
N ASP A 99 -6.73 13.27 -17.01
CA ASP A 99 -7.81 13.45 -17.98
C ASP A 99 -7.70 12.46 -19.15
N SER A 100 -7.92 11.17 -18.88
CA SER A 100 -7.75 10.09 -19.87
C SER A 100 -6.36 10.10 -20.55
N LEU A 101 -5.32 10.39 -19.76
CA LEU A 101 -3.91 10.50 -20.19
C LEU A 101 -3.64 11.64 -21.19
N ARG A 102 -4.52 12.65 -21.29
CA ARG A 102 -4.33 13.83 -22.15
C ARG A 102 -3.37 14.84 -21.54
N ASN A 103 -3.41 15.01 -20.22
CA ASN A 103 -2.59 16.01 -19.53
C ASN A 103 -1.20 15.45 -19.20
N TRP A 104 -0.22 15.79 -20.04
CA TRP A 104 1.16 15.30 -19.92
C TRP A 104 1.81 15.61 -18.57
N LYS A 105 1.47 16.71 -17.91
CA LYS A 105 2.06 17.04 -16.59
C LYS A 105 1.75 15.96 -15.55
N PHE A 106 0.52 15.46 -15.56
CA PHE A 106 0.11 14.39 -14.65
C PHE A 106 0.53 13.01 -15.15
N VAL A 107 0.57 12.78 -16.47
CA VAL A 107 1.14 11.54 -17.03
C VAL A 107 2.62 11.41 -16.65
N ALA A 108 3.41 12.48 -16.74
CA ALA A 108 4.81 12.49 -16.30
C ALA A 108 4.92 12.19 -14.79
N GLY A 109 4.05 12.77 -13.96
CA GLY A 109 3.97 12.44 -12.54
C GLY A 109 3.67 10.96 -12.28
N PHE A 110 2.73 10.36 -13.02
CA PHE A 110 2.45 8.93 -12.97
C PHE A 110 3.68 8.11 -13.36
N VAL A 111 4.32 8.44 -14.49
CA VAL A 111 5.51 7.72 -15.00
C VAL A 111 6.65 7.73 -13.98
N VAL A 112 6.97 8.89 -13.43
CA VAL A 112 8.06 9.03 -12.45
C VAL A 112 7.74 8.28 -11.16
N SER A 113 6.53 8.45 -10.61
CA SER A 113 6.14 7.75 -9.38
C SER A 113 6.05 6.24 -9.55
N ALA A 114 5.61 5.76 -10.72
CA ALA A 114 5.53 4.33 -11.00
C ALA A 114 6.90 3.69 -11.22
N ALA A 115 7.79 4.36 -11.95
CA ALA A 115 9.18 3.93 -12.09
C ALA A 115 9.88 3.89 -10.72
N PHE A 116 9.67 4.91 -9.89
CA PHE A 116 10.19 4.96 -8.53
C PHE A 116 9.64 3.81 -7.65
N GLY A 117 8.34 3.52 -7.73
CA GLY A 117 7.74 2.37 -7.04
C GLY A 117 8.37 1.04 -7.44
N LEU A 118 8.60 0.83 -8.75
CA LEU A 118 9.30 -0.35 -9.27
C LEU A 118 10.77 -0.42 -8.87
N TRP A 119 11.42 0.72 -8.66
CA TRP A 119 12.80 0.78 -8.13
C TRP A 119 12.88 0.48 -6.64
N ILE A 120 11.77 0.55 -5.90
CA ILE A 120 11.72 0.13 -4.50
C ILE A 120 11.39 -1.36 -4.41
N LYS A 121 10.32 -1.80 -5.10
CA LYS A 121 9.80 -3.17 -4.98
C LYS A 121 8.98 -3.57 -6.20
N GLU A 122 9.23 -4.77 -6.70
CA GLU A 122 8.53 -5.39 -7.81
C GLU A 122 7.02 -5.56 -7.54
N SER A 123 6.65 -5.82 -6.28
CA SER A 123 5.24 -5.94 -5.88
C SER A 123 4.42 -4.65 -6.07
N PHE A 124 5.04 -3.51 -6.37
CA PHE A 124 4.34 -2.28 -6.79
C PHE A 124 3.29 -2.54 -7.87
N ILE A 125 3.58 -3.43 -8.82
CA ILE A 125 2.67 -3.79 -9.92
C ILE A 125 1.34 -4.32 -9.38
N LEU A 126 1.35 -5.07 -8.28
CA LEU A 126 0.14 -5.66 -7.71
C LEU A 126 -0.80 -4.59 -7.13
N TYR A 127 -0.23 -3.53 -6.56
CA TYR A 127 -0.99 -2.47 -5.91
C TYR A 127 -1.48 -1.41 -6.91
N SER A 128 -0.67 -1.09 -7.91
CA SER A 128 -0.93 0.00 -8.88
C SER A 128 -1.48 -0.52 -10.21
N GLY A 129 -1.23 -1.78 -10.57
CA GLY A 129 -1.70 -2.37 -11.83
C GLY A 129 -3.21 -2.53 -11.88
N VAL A 130 -3.82 -2.99 -10.78
CA VAL A 130 -5.28 -3.11 -10.64
C VAL A 130 -5.99 -1.78 -10.88
N PRO A 131 -5.72 -0.69 -10.12
CA PRO A 131 -6.36 0.61 -10.35
C PRO A 131 -5.99 1.22 -11.70
N PHE A 132 -4.81 0.95 -12.26
CA PHE A 132 -4.47 1.38 -13.62
C PHE A 132 -5.39 0.73 -14.67
N ILE A 133 -5.63 -0.58 -14.58
CA ILE A 133 -6.55 -1.29 -15.48
C ILE A 133 -7.98 -0.75 -15.33
N LEU A 134 -8.44 -0.54 -14.09
CA LEU A 134 -9.75 0.05 -13.82
C LEU A 134 -9.87 1.45 -14.42
N TYR A 135 -8.83 2.27 -14.29
CA TYR A 135 -8.78 3.61 -14.85
C TYR A 135 -8.87 3.59 -16.38
N LEU A 136 -8.13 2.68 -17.05
CA LEU A 136 -8.23 2.51 -18.49
C LEU A 136 -9.61 2.04 -18.94
N ALA A 137 -10.22 1.10 -18.20
CA ALA A 137 -11.57 0.64 -18.49
C ALA A 137 -12.58 1.80 -18.40
N GLU A 138 -12.52 2.60 -17.34
CA GLU A 138 -13.39 3.76 -17.14
C GLU A 138 -13.17 4.84 -18.21
N ALA A 139 -11.91 5.14 -18.55
CA ALA A 139 -11.57 6.09 -19.61
C ALA A 139 -12.10 5.64 -20.98
N CYS A 140 -11.94 4.36 -21.33
CA CYS A 140 -12.43 3.80 -22.59
C CYS A 140 -13.97 3.72 -22.67
N LEU A 141 -14.64 3.52 -21.54
CA LEU A 141 -16.10 3.55 -21.47
C LEU A 141 -16.65 4.98 -21.60
N SER A 142 -15.95 5.97 -21.07
CA SER A 142 -16.38 7.36 -21.05
C SER A 142 -16.09 8.11 -22.36
N ASP A 143 -14.98 7.79 -23.03
CA ASP A 143 -14.53 8.46 -24.26
C ASP A 143 -14.35 7.44 -25.39
N SER A 144 -15.47 6.93 -25.90
CA SER A 144 -15.47 5.84 -26.87
C SER A 144 -14.84 6.20 -28.21
N GLU A 145 -14.88 7.48 -28.60
CA GLU A 145 -14.34 7.97 -29.86
C GLU A 145 -12.80 7.98 -29.87
N HIS A 146 -12.17 8.21 -28.71
CA HIS A 146 -10.70 8.31 -28.60
C HIS A 146 -10.04 7.07 -27.98
N ARG A 147 -10.76 5.95 -27.88
CA ARG A 147 -10.23 4.66 -27.38
C ARG A 147 -8.85 4.29 -27.90
N PRO A 148 -8.56 4.28 -29.23
CA PRO A 148 -7.24 3.91 -29.71
C PRO A 148 -6.15 4.87 -29.21
N ALA A 149 -6.44 6.17 -29.11
CA ALA A 149 -5.49 7.15 -28.60
C ALA A 149 -5.19 6.95 -27.10
N ILE A 150 -6.19 6.54 -26.30
CA ILE A 150 -6.00 6.19 -24.89
C ILE A 150 -5.02 5.02 -24.76
N PHE A 151 -5.19 3.95 -25.55
CA PHE A 151 -4.29 2.80 -25.52
C PHE A 151 -2.87 3.16 -25.97
N VAL A 152 -2.71 3.97 -27.01
CA VAL A 152 -1.38 4.42 -27.47
C VAL A 152 -0.67 5.24 -26.38
N ARG A 153 -1.39 6.15 -25.72
CA ARG A 153 -0.83 6.95 -24.61
C ARG A 153 -0.50 6.11 -23.40
N ALA A 154 -1.35 5.15 -23.06
CA ALA A 154 -1.12 4.20 -21.98
C ALA A 154 0.12 3.33 -22.27
N ALA A 155 0.23 2.79 -23.48
CA ALA A 155 1.38 2.02 -23.93
C ALA A 155 2.67 2.86 -23.92
N ALA A 156 2.62 4.11 -24.39
CA ALA A 156 3.75 5.02 -24.33
C ALA A 156 4.18 5.33 -22.89
N ALA A 157 3.24 5.62 -21.99
CA ALA A 157 3.54 5.85 -20.58
C ALA A 157 4.17 4.61 -19.93
N LEU A 158 3.61 3.42 -20.16
CA LEU A 158 4.16 2.16 -19.66
C LEU A 158 5.54 1.85 -20.23
N ALA A 159 5.77 2.11 -21.53
CA ALA A 159 7.07 1.94 -22.14
C ALA A 159 8.13 2.83 -21.48
N ILE A 160 7.78 4.08 -21.15
CA ILE A 160 8.68 4.99 -20.43
C ILE A 160 8.90 4.50 -18.99
N VAL A 161 7.86 4.04 -18.29
CA VAL A 161 8.00 3.43 -16.96
C VAL A 161 8.97 2.24 -17.00
N CYS A 162 8.81 1.33 -17.96
CA CYS A 162 9.70 0.19 -18.14
C CYS A 162 11.13 0.63 -18.47
N LEU A 163 11.30 1.63 -19.33
CA LEU A 163 12.62 2.17 -19.68
C LEU A 163 13.31 2.75 -18.44
N LEU A 164 12.61 3.57 -17.66
CA LEU A 164 13.13 4.17 -16.42
C LEU A 164 13.36 3.12 -15.33
N ALA A 165 12.52 2.08 -15.25
CA ALA A 165 12.66 0.99 -14.30
C ALA A 165 13.82 0.05 -14.65
N SER A 166 14.11 -0.12 -15.94
CA SER A 166 15.03 -1.15 -16.45
C SER A 166 16.42 -1.19 -15.79
N PRO A 167 17.10 -0.06 -15.46
CA PRO A 167 18.44 -0.13 -14.86
C PRO A 167 18.45 -0.88 -13.52
N ALA A 168 17.37 -0.76 -12.74
CA ALA A 168 17.24 -1.48 -11.47
C ALA A 168 17.13 -2.99 -11.65
N TYR A 169 16.64 -3.46 -12.80
CA TYR A 169 16.39 -4.88 -13.07
C TYR A 169 17.48 -5.55 -13.91
N LEU A 170 18.39 -4.78 -14.53
CA LEU A 170 19.53 -5.35 -15.26
C LEU A 170 20.42 -6.22 -14.35
N SER A 171 20.64 -5.79 -13.11
CA SER A 171 21.41 -6.55 -12.10
C SER A 171 20.63 -7.72 -11.50
N LEU A 172 19.30 -7.67 -11.52
CA LEU A 172 18.43 -8.75 -11.04
C LEU A 172 18.13 -9.79 -12.12
N PHE A 173 18.45 -9.53 -13.40
CA PHE A 173 18.10 -10.41 -14.52
C PHE A 173 18.59 -11.85 -14.32
N THR A 174 19.81 -12.00 -13.78
CA THR A 174 20.42 -13.31 -13.49
C THR A 174 19.83 -14.02 -12.28
N GLN A 175 19.08 -13.31 -11.43
CA GLN A 175 18.53 -13.81 -10.18
C GLN A 175 17.03 -14.16 -10.26
N PHE A 176 16.37 -13.90 -11.39
CA PHE A 176 14.94 -14.22 -11.55
C PHE A 176 14.64 -15.71 -11.34
N GLY A 177 15.52 -16.62 -11.76
CA GLY A 177 15.32 -18.06 -11.56
C GLY A 177 15.20 -18.42 -10.07
N LEU A 178 16.08 -17.86 -9.25
CA LEU A 178 16.07 -18.02 -7.79
C LEU A 178 14.86 -17.33 -7.14
N PHE A 179 14.39 -16.21 -7.71
CA PHE A 179 13.17 -15.54 -7.24
C PHE A 179 11.93 -16.42 -7.43
N PHE A 180 11.77 -17.04 -8.61
CA PHE A 180 10.66 -17.98 -8.86
C PHE A 180 10.74 -19.18 -7.93
N GLU A 181 11.94 -19.72 -7.70
CA GLU A 181 12.15 -20.81 -6.76
C GLU A 181 11.76 -20.41 -5.32
N ALA A 182 12.21 -19.26 -4.84
CA ALA A 182 11.83 -18.72 -3.53
C ALA A 182 10.30 -18.49 -3.40
N ALA A 183 9.63 -18.06 -4.47
CA ALA A 183 8.18 -17.92 -4.48
C ALA A 183 7.46 -19.27 -4.32
N THR A 184 7.99 -20.36 -4.88
CA THR A 184 7.44 -21.71 -4.67
C THR A 184 7.68 -22.25 -3.26
N ILE A 185 8.78 -21.84 -2.60
CA ILE A 185 9.08 -22.21 -1.21
C ILE A 185 8.08 -21.59 -0.24
N GLY A 186 7.45 -20.44 -0.58
CA GLY A 186 6.36 -19.86 0.21
C GLY A 186 5.22 -20.86 0.52
N GLY A 187 4.93 -21.80 -0.39
CA GLY A 187 3.97 -22.89 -0.14
C GLY A 187 4.42 -23.88 0.94
N LYS A 188 5.73 -24.04 1.14
CA LYS A 188 6.34 -24.96 2.10
C LYS A 188 6.45 -24.38 3.51
N ILE A 189 6.38 -23.05 3.66
CA ILE A 189 6.49 -22.33 4.96
C ILE A 189 5.15 -22.37 5.75
N GLY A 190 4.11 -23.00 5.19
CA GLY A 190 2.85 -23.25 5.88
C GLY A 190 1.85 -22.10 5.83
N PHE A 191 2.00 -21.17 4.89
CA PHE A 191 0.94 -20.19 4.59
C PHE A 191 -0.32 -20.90 4.06
N PRO A 192 -1.53 -20.36 4.35
CA PRO A 192 -2.77 -20.92 3.83
C PRO A 192 -2.76 -21.00 2.30
N THR A 193 -3.26 -22.11 1.75
CA THR A 193 -3.33 -22.32 0.30
C THR A 193 -4.20 -21.25 -0.36
N VAL A 194 -3.85 -20.86 -1.59
CA VAL A 194 -4.45 -19.73 -2.33
C VAL A 194 -5.98 -19.80 -2.43
N PHE A 195 -6.52 -20.99 -2.70
CA PHE A 195 -7.97 -21.21 -2.86
C PHE A 195 -8.62 -21.87 -1.63
N SER A 196 -8.07 -21.67 -0.44
CA SER A 196 -8.71 -22.11 0.81
C SER A 196 -9.54 -20.99 1.44
N TRP A 197 -10.55 -21.37 2.22
CA TRP A 197 -11.31 -20.43 3.05
C TRP A 197 -10.41 -19.64 4.00
N ASP A 198 -9.40 -20.29 4.58
CA ASP A 198 -8.42 -19.61 5.43
C ASP A 198 -7.59 -18.59 4.64
N GLY A 199 -7.14 -18.93 3.43
CA GLY A 199 -6.40 -18.00 2.57
C GLY A 199 -7.22 -16.78 2.16
N LEU A 200 -8.49 -16.96 1.81
CA LEU A 200 -9.38 -15.89 1.36
C LEU A 200 -9.84 -14.98 2.52
N THR A 201 -9.93 -15.50 3.74
CA THR A 201 -10.37 -14.74 4.93
C THR A 201 -9.21 -14.20 5.78
N LEU A 202 -7.97 -14.59 5.50
CA LEU A 202 -6.80 -14.22 6.29
C LEU A 202 -6.64 -12.69 6.37
N TYR A 203 -6.62 -12.02 5.21
CA TYR A 203 -6.44 -10.57 5.20
C TYR A 203 -7.63 -9.83 5.81
N PHE A 204 -8.85 -10.32 5.64
CA PHE A 204 -10.03 -9.75 6.31
C PHE A 204 -9.87 -9.78 7.85
N ARG A 205 -9.43 -10.91 8.42
CA ARG A 205 -9.10 -10.99 9.85
C ARG A 205 -7.98 -10.02 10.23
N GLN A 206 -6.89 -10.03 9.47
CA GLN A 206 -5.74 -9.17 9.74
C GLN A 206 -6.04 -7.67 9.61
N MET A 207 -6.99 -7.26 8.75
CA MET A 207 -7.40 -5.86 8.63
C MET A 207 -7.92 -5.31 9.96
N SER A 208 -8.67 -6.11 10.72
CA SER A 208 -9.16 -5.67 12.04
C SER A 208 -8.02 -5.40 13.03
N GLU A 209 -6.96 -6.20 13.00
CA GLU A 209 -5.81 -6.06 13.89
C GLU A 209 -4.89 -4.92 13.43
N THR A 210 -4.65 -4.81 12.12
CA THR A 210 -3.72 -3.86 11.52
C THR A 210 -4.26 -2.43 11.41
N MET A 211 -5.59 -2.26 11.33
CA MET A 211 -6.26 -0.95 11.39
C MET A 211 -6.69 -0.55 12.81
N SER A 212 -6.78 -1.50 13.74
CA SER A 212 -7.59 -1.48 14.99
C SER A 212 -9.06 -1.84 14.78
N PRO A 213 -9.66 -2.66 15.68
CA PRO A 213 -11.05 -3.11 15.54
C PRO A 213 -12.06 -1.97 15.41
N VAL A 214 -11.83 -0.86 16.12
CA VAL A 214 -12.72 0.31 16.07
C VAL A 214 -12.70 0.94 14.68
N LEU A 215 -11.52 1.22 14.13
CA LEU A 215 -11.41 1.81 12.79
C LEU A 215 -11.87 0.83 11.70
N PHE A 216 -11.70 -0.47 11.91
CA PHE A 216 -12.21 -1.50 11.01
C PHE A 216 -13.75 -1.52 10.96
N VAL A 217 -14.44 -1.37 12.10
CA VAL A 217 -15.90 -1.24 12.12
C VAL A 217 -16.35 0.05 11.42
N VAL A 218 -15.69 1.18 11.69
CA VAL A 218 -16.00 2.46 11.02
C VAL A 218 -15.78 2.36 9.52
N PHE A 219 -14.67 1.76 9.08
CA PHE A 219 -14.39 1.48 7.67
C PHE A 219 -15.48 0.60 7.06
N SER A 220 -15.88 -0.47 7.73
CA SER A 220 -16.89 -1.41 7.22
C SER A 220 -18.24 -0.73 7.01
N VAL A 221 -18.72 0.04 8.00
CA VAL A 221 -19.95 0.83 7.87
C VAL A 221 -19.84 1.85 6.73
N SER A 222 -18.74 2.59 6.67
CA SER A 222 -18.49 3.56 5.58
C SER A 222 -18.44 2.89 4.20
N PHE A 223 -17.85 1.69 4.09
CA PHE A 223 -17.80 0.92 2.86
C PHE A 223 -19.21 0.61 2.35
N PHE A 224 -20.12 0.13 3.22
CA PHE A 224 -21.51 -0.14 2.84
C PHE A 224 -22.28 1.13 2.47
N ILE A 225 -22.07 2.25 3.17
CA ILE A 225 -22.69 3.55 2.82
C ILE A 225 -22.22 4.00 1.42
N CYS A 226 -20.94 3.83 1.13
CA CYS A 226 -20.32 4.17 -0.14
C CYS A 226 -20.75 3.24 -1.29
N ALA A 227 -21.05 1.96 -1.01
CA ALA A 227 -21.37 0.95 -2.02
C ALA A 227 -22.54 1.33 -2.95
N PHE A 228 -23.45 2.17 -2.46
CA PHE A 228 -24.61 2.65 -3.23
C PHE A 228 -24.37 3.96 -3.98
N ARG A 229 -23.12 4.46 -4.03
CA ARG A 229 -22.78 5.77 -4.62
C ARG A 229 -21.75 5.64 -5.73
N ARG A 230 -22.13 6.01 -6.95
CA ARG A 230 -21.24 5.98 -8.13
C ARG A 230 -19.95 6.79 -7.97
N ARG A 231 -19.99 7.91 -7.24
CA ARG A 231 -18.85 8.82 -7.05
C ARG A 231 -17.59 8.14 -6.48
N VAL A 232 -17.76 7.11 -5.66
CA VAL A 232 -16.67 6.38 -5.00
C VAL A 232 -16.49 4.97 -5.57
N GLY A 233 -17.21 4.63 -6.64
CA GLY A 233 -17.18 3.30 -7.25
C GLY A 233 -15.78 2.85 -7.64
N PHE A 234 -14.97 3.76 -8.23
CA PHE A 234 -13.57 3.49 -8.55
C PHE A 234 -12.76 3.06 -7.32
N MET A 235 -12.87 3.80 -6.21
CA MET A 235 -12.12 3.52 -4.98
C MET A 235 -12.54 2.19 -4.34
N LEU A 236 -13.84 1.88 -4.36
CA LEU A 236 -14.37 0.61 -3.86
C LEU A 236 -13.88 -0.56 -4.71
N LEU A 237 -13.96 -0.45 -6.04
CA LEU A 237 -13.49 -1.49 -6.96
C LEU A 237 -11.99 -1.69 -6.83
N TRP A 238 -11.22 -0.60 -6.73
CA TRP A 238 -9.78 -0.68 -6.47
C TRP A 238 -9.51 -1.46 -5.18
N PHE A 239 -10.11 -1.04 -4.06
CA PHE A 239 -9.94 -1.69 -2.77
C PHE A 239 -10.26 -3.20 -2.84
N VAL A 240 -11.42 -3.56 -3.38
CA VAL A 240 -11.89 -4.96 -3.45
C VAL A 240 -11.01 -5.80 -4.37
N LEU A 241 -10.68 -5.31 -5.57
CA LEU A 241 -9.91 -6.09 -6.53
C LEU A 241 -8.46 -6.25 -6.10
N THR A 242 -7.84 -5.22 -5.50
CA THR A 242 -6.50 -5.38 -4.92
C THR A 242 -6.54 -6.34 -3.73
N TYR A 243 -7.55 -6.29 -2.85
CA TYR A 243 -7.72 -7.27 -1.78
C TYR A 243 -7.80 -8.70 -2.32
N VAL A 244 -8.58 -8.94 -3.37
CA VAL A 244 -8.72 -10.25 -4.00
C VAL A 244 -7.39 -10.72 -4.57
N VAL A 245 -6.69 -9.87 -5.34
CA VAL A 245 -5.37 -10.20 -5.91
C VAL A 245 -4.37 -10.58 -4.82
N LEU A 246 -4.31 -9.81 -3.72
CA LEU A 246 -3.42 -10.13 -2.60
C LEU A 246 -3.80 -11.43 -1.91
N SER A 247 -5.10 -11.69 -1.72
CA SER A 247 -5.60 -12.93 -1.12
C SER A 247 -5.29 -14.15 -1.97
N LEU A 248 -5.09 -13.96 -3.28
CA LEU A 248 -4.70 -15.01 -4.21
C LEU A 248 -3.19 -15.27 -4.27
N LEU A 249 -2.37 -14.52 -3.52
CA LEU A 249 -0.93 -14.77 -3.45
C LEU A 249 -0.61 -15.93 -2.50
N GLN A 250 0.42 -16.70 -2.82
CA GLN A 250 0.87 -17.80 -1.96
C GLN A 250 1.49 -17.28 -0.64
N VAL A 251 2.30 -16.23 -0.73
CA VAL A 251 2.92 -15.57 0.42
C VAL A 251 1.96 -14.49 0.93
N LYS A 252 1.48 -14.66 2.16
CA LYS A 252 0.53 -13.73 2.78
C LYS A 252 1.10 -13.16 4.07
N ILE A 253 1.43 -11.88 4.06
CA ILE A 253 2.01 -11.18 5.22
C ILE A 253 1.23 -9.89 5.42
N SER A 254 0.91 -9.57 6.67
CA SER A 254 0.06 -8.43 7.05
C SER A 254 0.52 -7.10 6.45
N ARG A 255 1.84 -6.88 6.34
CA ARG A 255 2.44 -5.67 5.74
C ARG A 255 2.11 -5.45 4.27
N TYR A 256 1.70 -6.47 3.51
CA TYR A 256 1.27 -6.31 2.12
C TYR A 256 -0.07 -5.55 2.00
N LEU A 257 -0.79 -5.34 3.10
CA LEU A 257 -2.00 -4.50 3.12
C LEU A 257 -1.70 -3.00 3.15
N MET A 258 -0.47 -2.56 3.44
CA MET A 258 -0.15 -1.13 3.59
C MET A 258 -0.55 -0.28 2.38
N PRO A 259 -0.31 -0.69 1.12
CA PRO A 259 -0.70 0.11 -0.04
C PRO A 259 -2.22 0.22 -0.24
N VAL A 260 -3.00 -0.64 0.41
CA VAL A 260 -4.47 -0.66 0.34
C VAL A 260 -5.10 0.28 1.38
N PHE A 261 -4.42 0.54 2.49
CA PHE A 261 -4.93 1.36 3.59
C PHE A 261 -5.22 2.82 3.27
N PRO A 262 -4.44 3.52 2.42
CA PRO A 262 -4.81 4.84 1.95
C PRO A 262 -6.20 4.88 1.31
N VAL A 263 -6.53 3.86 0.50
CA VAL A 263 -7.84 3.75 -0.15
C VAL A 263 -8.93 3.46 0.86
N ALA A 264 -8.66 2.57 1.83
CA ALA A 264 -9.57 2.31 2.94
C ALA A 264 -9.85 3.58 3.75
N ALA A 265 -8.84 4.42 4.00
CA ALA A 265 -9.01 5.69 4.70
C ALA A 265 -9.89 6.67 3.90
N ILE A 266 -9.68 6.76 2.57
CA ILE A 266 -10.52 7.59 1.68
C ILE A 266 -11.98 7.13 1.72
N ILE A 267 -12.24 5.83 1.58
CA ILE A 267 -13.59 5.25 1.67
C ILE A 267 -14.21 5.55 3.03
N THR A 268 -13.43 5.42 4.11
CA THR A 268 -13.88 5.64 5.48
C THR A 268 -14.38 7.07 5.69
N VAL A 269 -13.58 8.07 5.32
CA VAL A 269 -13.94 9.48 5.56
C VAL A 269 -15.05 9.96 4.64
N GLU A 270 -15.12 9.47 3.40
CA GLU A 270 -16.21 9.81 2.49
C GLU A 270 -17.53 9.18 2.95
N GLY A 271 -17.51 7.94 3.42
CA GLY A 271 -18.69 7.29 4.02
C GLY A 271 -19.21 8.05 5.24
N LEU A 272 -18.30 8.51 6.12
CA LEU A 272 -18.67 9.38 7.25
C LEU A 272 -19.21 10.74 6.81
N ALA A 273 -18.68 11.32 5.73
CA ALA A 273 -19.18 12.57 5.17
C ALA A 273 -20.59 12.42 4.58
N LEU A 274 -20.86 11.33 3.86
CA LEU A 274 -22.18 10.97 3.37
C LEU A 274 -23.16 10.68 4.51
N PHE A 275 -22.71 10.01 5.56
CA PHE A 275 -23.50 9.78 6.77
C PHE A 275 -23.88 11.11 7.43
N LYS A 276 -22.94 12.05 7.55
CA LYS A 276 -23.21 13.40 8.05
C LYS A 276 -24.22 14.17 7.20
N GLN A 277 -24.24 13.98 5.88
CA GLN A 277 -25.26 14.61 5.04
C GLN A 277 -26.67 14.11 5.37
N SER A 278 -26.81 12.82 5.69
CA SER A 278 -28.09 12.20 6.03
C SER A 278 -28.50 12.47 7.49
N PHE A 279 -27.53 12.46 8.41
CA PHE A 279 -27.72 12.66 9.85
C PHE A 279 -26.70 13.68 10.39
N PRO A 280 -26.98 14.99 10.29
CA PRO A 280 -25.98 16.05 10.53
C PRO A 280 -25.37 16.08 11.93
N PHE A 281 -26.13 15.73 12.96
CA PHE A 281 -25.63 15.67 14.34
C PHE A 281 -24.81 14.40 14.55
N ALA A 282 -25.39 13.23 14.32
CA ALA A 282 -24.73 11.93 14.48
C ALA A 282 -23.45 11.82 13.64
N GLY A 283 -23.46 12.28 12.39
CA GLY A 283 -22.28 12.26 11.53
C GLY A 283 -21.20 13.27 11.93
N ARG A 284 -21.56 14.41 12.55
CA ARG A 284 -20.57 15.30 13.18
C ARG A 284 -19.88 14.62 14.36
N VAL A 285 -20.66 13.97 15.22
CA VAL A 285 -20.13 13.20 16.35
C VAL A 285 -19.24 12.07 15.85
N ALA A 286 -19.67 11.30 14.85
CA ALA A 286 -18.89 10.19 14.29
C ALA A 286 -17.55 10.64 13.68
N LEU A 287 -17.53 11.76 12.94
CA LEU A 287 -16.28 12.33 12.40
C LEU A 287 -15.35 12.80 13.52
N LEU A 288 -15.88 13.52 14.51
CA LEU A 288 -15.09 14.01 15.65
C LEU A 288 -14.55 12.85 16.49
N SER A 289 -15.37 11.83 16.78
CA SER A 289 -14.96 10.66 17.54
C SER A 289 -13.89 9.86 16.78
N THR A 290 -14.02 9.73 15.46
CA THR A 290 -13.00 9.08 14.62
C THR A 290 -11.68 9.85 14.68
N PHE A 291 -11.73 11.18 14.55
CA PHE A 291 -10.53 12.02 14.65
C PHE A 291 -9.87 11.94 16.03
N VAL A 292 -10.64 12.03 17.11
CA VAL A 292 -10.12 11.89 18.48
C VAL A 292 -9.55 10.50 18.70
N PHE A 293 -10.22 9.44 18.21
CA PHE A 293 -9.72 8.08 18.29
C PHE A 293 -8.38 7.92 17.56
N CYS A 294 -8.24 8.50 16.36
CA CYS A 294 -6.96 8.51 15.64
C CYS A 294 -5.83 9.15 16.46
N LEU A 295 -6.09 10.30 17.11
CA LEU A 295 -5.10 10.97 17.96
C LEU A 295 -4.73 10.11 19.17
N VAL A 296 -5.71 9.55 19.88
CA VAL A 296 -5.47 8.67 21.03
C VAL A 296 -4.70 7.43 20.60
N GLN A 297 -5.09 6.78 19.51
CA GLN A 297 -4.42 5.60 18.98
C GLN A 297 -2.97 5.91 18.57
N PHE A 298 -2.74 7.05 17.92
CA PHE A 298 -1.39 7.48 17.56
C PHE A 298 -0.49 7.62 18.81
N VAL A 299 -0.99 8.24 19.88
CA VAL A 299 -0.27 8.37 21.15
C VAL A 299 -0.04 7.00 21.80
N VAL A 300 -1.06 6.15 21.87
CA VAL A 300 -0.95 4.80 22.46
C VAL A 300 0.07 3.96 21.70
N VAL A 301 0.01 3.94 20.37
CA VAL A 301 0.97 3.17 19.56
C VAL A 301 2.38 3.76 19.62
N SER A 302 2.51 5.06 19.91
CA SER A 302 3.81 5.72 20.10
C SER A 302 4.49 5.30 21.41
N PHE A 303 3.75 5.25 22.52
CA PHE A 303 4.33 5.13 23.86
C PHE A 303 4.05 3.81 24.58
N ALA A 304 2.91 3.16 24.33
CA ALA A 304 2.45 2.02 25.12
C ALA A 304 2.83 0.68 24.49
N THR A 305 2.82 0.60 23.15
CA THR A 305 3.27 -0.58 22.42
C THR A 305 4.66 -0.27 21.87
N GLY A 306 5.68 -1.05 22.26
CA GLY A 306 6.96 -1.06 21.53
C GLY A 306 6.75 -1.38 20.04
N PRO A 307 7.83 -1.52 19.24
CA PRO A 307 7.69 -1.82 17.82
C PRO A 307 6.72 -3.01 17.61
N ILE A 308 5.58 -2.78 16.96
CA ILE A 308 4.57 -3.81 16.65
C ILE A 308 5.07 -4.70 15.50
N ILE A 309 6.34 -5.11 15.56
CA ILE A 309 6.96 -6.05 14.63
C ILE A 309 6.53 -7.49 14.99
N GLY A 310 5.81 -7.68 16.10
CA GLY A 310 5.23 -8.95 16.53
C GLY A 310 3.99 -9.42 15.76
N ALA A 311 3.44 -8.67 14.80
CA ALA A 311 2.30 -9.16 14.01
C ALA A 311 2.68 -10.34 13.07
N ASP A 312 3.97 -10.51 12.79
CA ASP A 312 4.50 -11.70 12.10
C ASP A 312 4.78 -12.87 13.09
N ALA A 313 4.62 -12.66 14.41
CA ALA A 313 4.78 -13.70 15.43
C ALA A 313 3.61 -14.69 15.53
N PHE A 314 2.64 -14.61 14.60
CA PHE A 314 1.56 -15.58 14.42
C PHE A 314 1.93 -16.74 13.48
N ILE A 315 3.23 -16.98 13.24
CA ILE A 315 3.67 -18.35 13.04
C ILE A 315 3.55 -19.02 14.41
N PRO A 316 2.64 -19.99 14.62
CA PRO A 316 2.50 -20.68 15.91
C PRO A 316 3.89 -21.09 16.40
N LYS A 317 4.22 -20.90 17.68
CA LYS A 317 5.54 -21.27 18.22
C LYS A 317 5.89 -22.74 17.92
N GLU A 318 4.89 -23.59 17.71
CA GLU A 318 5.03 -24.99 17.28
C GLU A 318 5.63 -25.17 15.87
N ARG A 319 5.61 -24.15 15.01
CA ARG A 319 6.24 -24.15 13.67
C ARG A 319 7.62 -23.47 13.63
N LEU A 320 8.11 -22.92 14.75
CA LEU A 320 9.48 -22.37 14.86
C LEU A 320 10.58 -23.44 14.79
N GLY A 321 10.26 -24.73 14.85
CA GLY A 321 11.21 -25.81 14.61
C GLY A 321 11.89 -25.75 13.23
N ILE A 322 11.30 -25.04 12.27
CA ILE A 322 11.85 -24.87 10.92
C ILE A 322 12.99 -23.82 10.89
N TRP A 323 13.02 -22.86 11.84
CA TRP A 323 14.13 -21.91 11.98
C TRP A 323 15.37 -22.52 12.65
N GLN A 324 15.24 -23.66 13.34
CA GLN A 324 16.41 -24.43 13.78
C GLN A 324 17.07 -25.16 12.60
N PHE A 325 16.31 -25.49 11.54
CA PHE A 325 16.83 -26.14 10.34
C PHE A 325 17.80 -25.25 9.55
N THR A 326 17.56 -23.93 9.52
CA THR A 326 18.50 -22.98 8.88
C THR A 326 19.79 -22.76 9.66
N LYS A 327 19.81 -22.98 10.99
CA LYS A 327 21.07 -23.05 11.75
C LYS A 327 21.86 -24.34 11.52
N GLN A 328 21.19 -25.42 11.11
CA GLN A 328 21.83 -26.70 10.82
C GLN A 328 22.46 -26.74 9.42
N CYS A 329 21.89 -26.04 8.44
CA CYS A 329 22.48 -25.94 7.09
C CYS A 329 23.66 -24.95 6.98
N SER A 330 23.97 -24.18 8.03
CA SER A 330 25.19 -23.34 8.09
C SER A 330 26.39 -24.06 8.74
N ALA A 331 26.25 -25.36 9.02
CA ALA A 331 27.28 -26.21 9.64
C ALA A 331 27.69 -27.40 8.76
N ILE A 332 27.39 -27.36 7.45
CA ILE A 332 27.88 -28.29 6.42
C ILE A 332 28.44 -27.44 5.29
#